data_AF-A0A820LTQ4-F1
#
_entry.id   AF-A0A820LTQ4-F1
#
_cell.length_a   1.000
_cell.length_b   1.000
_cell.length_c   1.000
_cell.angle_alpha   90.00
_cell.angle_beta   90.00
_cell.angle_gamma   90.00
#
_symmetry.space_group_name_H-M   'P 1'
#
loop_
_entity.id
_entity.type
_entity.pdbx_description
1 polymer ?
#
loop_
_entity_poly.entity_id
_entity_poly.type
_entity_poly.pdbx_seq_one_letter_code
_entity_poly.pdbx_strand_id
1 'polypeptide(L)'
;MPFNKRTVEPIYLSQVQIPKDIPNELECVANHTFANVIRQLSSLSAHAQDLFDELIADAGHIFQRTEALHGRTERLKHKVTELDSNIDEVTIQDVNNRKPFVSVTRIDQQVVNRATMPKSLH
;
A
#
# COMPACT_ATOMS: atom_id res chain seq x y z
N MET A 1 20.84 3.46 -3.91
CA MET A 1 21.05 2.07 -3.45
C MET A 1 19.73 1.54 -2.89
N PRO A 2 19.32 0.30 -3.22
CA PRO A 2 18.10 -0.27 -2.63
C PRO A 2 18.40 -0.65 -1.17
N PHE A 3 17.72 0.01 -0.23
CA PHE A 3 17.74 -0.40 1.17
C PHE A 3 16.91 -1.68 1.31
N ASN A 4 17.44 -2.66 2.04
CA ASN A 4 16.71 -3.88 2.35
C ASN A 4 15.54 -3.53 3.27
N LYS A 5 14.33 -3.42 2.71
CA LYS A 5 13.17 -2.87 3.42
C LYS A 5 12.71 -3.72 4.60
N ARG A 6 12.95 -5.04 4.61
CA ARG A 6 12.33 -5.99 5.56
C ARG A 6 13.29 -7.14 5.88
N THR A 7 14.35 -6.86 6.65
CA THR A 7 15.25 -7.91 7.14
C THR A 7 14.55 -8.72 8.22
N VAL A 8 14.53 -10.04 8.06
CA VAL A 8 13.96 -10.96 9.05
C VAL A 8 15.02 -11.24 10.11
N GLU A 9 14.66 -11.10 11.38
CA GLU A 9 15.56 -11.30 12.51
C GLU A 9 15.08 -12.44 13.43
N PRO A 10 16.00 -13.23 14.01
CA PRO A 10 17.46 -13.16 13.90
C PRO A 10 18.00 -13.78 12.60
N ILE A 11 19.11 -13.24 12.08
CA ILE A 11 19.79 -13.75 10.88
C ILE A 11 20.61 -15.01 11.20
N TYR A 12 21.32 -14.99 12.34
CA TYR A 12 22.12 -16.13 12.80
C TYR A 12 21.32 -16.97 13.78
N LEU A 13 20.93 -18.17 13.37
CA LEU A 13 20.08 -19.04 14.18
C LEU A 13 20.89 -19.87 15.17
N SER A 14 22.02 -20.41 14.74
CA SER A 14 22.83 -21.35 15.54
C SER A 14 24.11 -20.75 16.12
N GLN A 15 24.42 -19.48 15.82
CA GLN A 15 25.58 -18.81 16.40
C GLN A 15 25.22 -18.27 17.78
N VAL A 16 25.54 -19.06 18.80
CA VAL A 16 25.17 -18.79 20.19
C VAL A 16 26.38 -19.00 21.06
N GLN A 17 26.59 -18.12 22.04
CA GLN A 17 27.64 -18.32 23.03
C GLN A 17 27.23 -19.45 23.99
N ILE A 18 28.07 -20.48 24.07
CA ILE A 18 27.85 -21.63 24.96
C ILE A 18 28.63 -21.39 26.26
N PRO A 19 27.99 -21.41 27.43
CA PRO A 19 28.68 -21.41 28.72
C PRO A 19 29.62 -22.61 28.88
N LYS A 20 30.80 -22.39 29.47
CA LYS A 20 31.89 -23.38 29.58
C LYS A 20 31.56 -24.60 30.44
N ASP A 21 30.53 -24.52 31.30
CA ASP A 21 30.18 -25.54 32.28
C ASP A 21 28.93 -26.36 31.89
N ILE A 22 28.52 -26.34 30.62
CA ILE A 22 27.35 -27.09 30.16
C ILE A 22 27.74 -28.54 29.82
N PRO A 23 27.07 -29.56 30.38
CA PRO A 23 27.36 -30.95 30.08
C PRO A 23 26.92 -31.38 28.66
N ASN A 24 25.82 -30.81 28.14
CA ASN A 24 25.24 -31.15 26.83
C ASN A 24 25.24 -29.92 25.89
N GLU A 25 26.40 -29.57 25.33
CA GLU A 25 26.52 -28.41 24.44
C GLU A 25 25.65 -28.51 23.18
N LEU A 26 25.55 -29.72 22.59
CA LEU A 26 24.74 -29.94 21.39
C LEU A 26 23.25 -29.66 21.65
N GLU A 27 22.73 -30.11 22.79
CA GLU A 27 21.34 -29.87 23.19
C GLU A 27 21.10 -28.37 23.43
N CYS A 28 22.06 -27.68 24.04
CA CYS A 28 22.01 -26.23 24.25
C CYS A 28 21.92 -25.47 22.91
N VAL A 29 22.82 -25.77 21.96
CA VAL A 29 22.82 -25.14 20.63
C VAL A 29 21.55 -25.47 19.85
N ALA A 30 21.08 -26.72 19.90
CA ALA A 30 19.86 -27.15 19.23
C ALA A 30 18.64 -26.38 19.76
N ASN A 31 18.47 -26.32 21.09
CA ASN A 31 17.35 -25.60 21.72
C ASN A 31 17.39 -24.11 21.41
N HIS A 32 18.59 -23.50 21.42
CA HIS A 32 18.73 -22.09 21.10
C HIS A 32 18.48 -21.80 19.62
N THR A 33 18.89 -22.72 18.72
CA THR A 33 18.55 -22.66 17.30
C THR A 33 17.04 -22.73 17.10
N PHE A 34 16.33 -23.63 17.79
CA PHE A 34 14.87 -23.71 17.73
C PHE A 34 14.19 -22.43 18.23
N ALA A 35 14.64 -21.89 19.36
CA ALA A 35 14.14 -20.61 19.86
C ALA A 35 14.35 -19.48 18.86
N ASN A 36 15.51 -19.42 18.21
CA ASN A 36 15.81 -18.43 17.19
C ASN A 36 14.98 -18.61 15.92
N VAL A 37 14.71 -19.85 15.49
CA VAL A 37 13.78 -20.13 14.38
C VAL A 37 12.38 -19.62 14.70
N ILE A 38 11.87 -19.86 15.91
CA ILE A 38 10.56 -19.35 16.33
C ILE A 38 10.54 -17.82 16.31
N ARG A 39 11.60 -17.16 16.80
CA ARG A 39 11.72 -15.70 16.72
C ARG A 39 11.78 -15.20 15.28
N GLN A 40 12.49 -15.90 14.40
CA GLN A 40 12.60 -15.57 12.99
C GLN A 40 11.24 -15.67 12.29
N LEU A 41 10.46 -16.72 12.58
CA LEU A 41 9.08 -16.86 12.08
C LEU A 41 8.16 -15.76 12.60
N SER A 42 8.33 -15.31 13.84
CA SER A 42 7.59 -14.18 14.39
C SER A 42 7.94 -12.87 13.68
N SER A 43 9.24 -12.61 13.43
CA SER A 43 9.68 -11.45 12.64
C SER A 43 9.13 -11.48 11.22
N LEU A 44 9.15 -12.66 10.57
CA LEU A 44 8.57 -12.84 9.24
C LEU A 44 7.06 -12.57 9.23
N SER A 45 6.33 -13.05 10.25
CA SER A 45 4.89 -12.83 10.37
C SER A 45 4.54 -11.35 10.54
N ALA A 46 5.34 -10.61 11.33
CA ALA A 46 5.17 -9.17 11.48
C ALA A 46 5.36 -8.43 10.13
N HIS A 47 6.42 -8.77 9.38
CA HIS A 47 6.66 -8.20 8.05
C HIS A 47 5.55 -8.53 7.05
N ALA A 48 4.99 -9.74 7.12
CA ALA A 48 3.86 -10.15 6.28
C ALA A 48 2.60 -9.36 6.63
N GLN A 49 2.33 -9.13 7.92
CA GLN A 49 1.22 -8.30 8.36
C GLN A 49 1.36 -6.87 7.83
N ASP A 50 2.51 -6.22 8.01
CA ASP A 50 2.74 -4.86 7.51
C ASP A 50 2.50 -4.73 6.00
N LEU A 51 2.92 -5.74 5.23
CA LEU A 51 2.68 -5.82 3.79
C LEU A 51 1.19 -5.87 3.45
N PHE A 52 0.44 -6.72 4.14
CA PHE A 52 -0.99 -6.86 3.89
C PHE A 52 -1.77 -5.63 4.36
N ASP A 53 -1.37 -4.99 5.46
CA ASP A 53 -1.99 -3.74 5.92
C ASP A 53 -1.81 -2.61 4.91
N GLU A 54 -0.60 -2.46 4.34
CA GLU A 54 -0.34 -1.50 3.23
C GLU A 54 -1.21 -1.81 2.01
N LEU A 55 -1.26 -3.08 1.59
CA LEU A 55 -2.06 -3.51 0.43
C LEU A 55 -3.57 -3.27 0.65
N ILE A 56 -4.08 -3.57 1.84
CA ILE A 56 -5.49 -3.38 2.18
C ILE A 56 -5.84 -1.89 2.19
N ALA A 57 -4.97 -1.03 2.70
CA ALA A 57 -5.17 0.41 2.66
C ALA A 57 -5.26 0.95 1.22
N ASP A 58 -4.32 0.54 0.36
CA ASP A 58 -4.32 0.92 -1.06
C ASP A 58 -5.55 0.39 -1.81
N ALA A 59 -5.90 -0.88 -1.59
CA ALA A 59 -7.09 -1.49 -2.16
C ALA A 59 -8.37 -0.78 -1.70
N GLY A 60 -8.45 -0.40 -0.42
CA GLY A 60 -9.56 0.38 0.13
C GLY A 60 -9.69 1.74 -0.55
N HIS A 61 -8.58 2.45 -0.79
CA HIS A 61 -8.60 3.73 -1.49
C HIS A 61 -9.00 3.58 -2.96
N ILE A 62 -8.56 2.52 -3.63
CA ILE A 62 -8.98 2.18 -5.00
C ILE A 62 -10.49 1.86 -5.04
N PHE A 63 -10.98 1.09 -4.07
CA PHE A 63 -12.40 0.72 -3.97
C PHE A 63 -13.28 1.96 -3.83
N GLN A 64 -12.96 2.86 -2.89
CA GLN A 64 -13.72 4.11 -2.70
C GLN A 64 -13.75 4.97 -3.96
N ARG A 65 -12.62 5.10 -4.66
CA ARG A 65 -12.56 5.83 -5.94
C ARG A 65 -13.41 5.16 -7.02
N THR A 66 -13.41 3.82 -7.05
CA THR A 66 -14.18 3.03 -8.01
C THR A 66 -15.68 3.18 -7.76
N GLU A 67 -16.12 3.12 -6.50
CA GLU A 67 -17.51 3.33 -6.11
C GLU A 67 -17.99 4.75 -6.48
N ALA A 68 -17.19 5.77 -6.16
CA ALA A 68 -17.51 7.15 -6.52
C ALA A 68 -17.59 7.36 -8.03
N LEU A 69 -16.69 6.71 -8.80
CA LEU A 69 -16.72 6.74 -10.25
C LEU A 69 -17.95 6.01 -10.79
N HIS A 70 -18.27 4.83 -10.27
CA HIS A 70 -19.45 4.06 -10.66
C HIS A 70 -20.74 4.88 -10.49
N GLY A 71 -20.93 5.53 -9.32
CA GLY A 71 -22.09 6.40 -9.10
C GLY A 71 -22.12 7.64 -9.99
N ARG A 72 -20.98 8.14 -10.47
CA ARG A 72 -20.92 9.21 -11.49
C ARG A 72 -21.29 8.67 -12.87
N THR A 73 -20.83 7.48 -13.22
CA THR A 73 -21.13 6.81 -14.49
C THR A 73 -22.62 6.51 -14.62
N GLU A 74 -23.26 5.96 -13.58
CA GLU A 74 -24.70 5.67 -13.64
C GLU A 74 -25.55 6.95 -13.79
N ARG A 75 -25.19 8.01 -13.06
CA ARG A 75 -25.86 9.32 -13.21
C ARG A 75 -25.65 9.91 -14.61
N LEU A 76 -24.44 9.80 -15.15
CA LEU A 76 -24.16 10.27 -16.51
C LEU A 76 -24.94 9.46 -17.55
N LYS A 77 -24.98 8.13 -17.42
CA LYS A 77 -25.74 7.23 -18.27
C LYS A 77 -27.21 7.62 -18.30
N HIS A 78 -27.82 7.83 -17.14
CA HIS A 78 -29.22 8.26 -17.05
C HIS A 78 -29.45 9.60 -17.75
N LYS A 79 -28.61 10.62 -17.47
CA LYS A 79 -28.69 11.92 -18.16
C LYS A 79 -28.53 11.81 -19.67
N VAL A 80 -27.62 10.95 -20.14
CA VAL A 80 -27.40 10.75 -21.58
C VAL A 80 -28.61 10.11 -22.24
N THR A 81 -29.29 9.19 -21.56
CA THR A 81 -30.51 8.56 -22.08
C THR A 81 -31.73 9.49 -22.12
N GLU A 82 -31.74 10.54 -21.29
CA GLU A 82 -32.84 11.53 -21.23
C GLU A 82 -32.65 12.71 -22.19
N LEU A 83 -31.49 12.86 -22.84
CA LEU A 83 -31.23 13.94 -23.79
C LEU A 83 -32.15 13.82 -25.02
N ASP A 84 -32.93 14.87 -25.30
CA ASP A 84 -33.76 14.98 -26.50
C ASP A 84 -33.26 16.14 -27.38
N SER A 85 -32.60 15.78 -28.46
CA SER A 85 -32.02 16.73 -29.43
C SER A 85 -33.05 17.55 -30.20
N ASN A 86 -34.35 17.21 -30.13
CA ASN A 86 -35.40 18.01 -30.74
C ASN A 86 -35.87 19.17 -29.85
N ILE A 87 -35.54 19.13 -28.55
CA ILE A 87 -35.98 20.11 -27.54
C ILE A 87 -34.79 20.92 -27.03
N ASP A 88 -33.61 20.30 -26.91
CA ASP A 88 -32.42 20.94 -26.36
C ASP A 88 -31.71 21.85 -27.40
N GLU A 89 -32.14 23.11 -27.48
CA GLU A 89 -31.47 24.14 -28.30
C GLU A 89 -30.19 24.67 -27.63
N VAL A 90 -29.13 24.88 -28.43
CA VAL A 90 -27.84 25.42 -27.98
C VAL A 90 -27.59 26.78 -28.63
N THR A 91 -27.45 27.84 -27.84
CA THR A 91 -27.11 29.18 -28.36
C THR A 91 -25.62 29.51 -28.22
N ILE A 92 -25.08 30.24 -29.20
CA ILE A 92 -23.66 30.67 -29.21
C ILE A 92 -23.37 31.66 -28.07
N GLN A 93 -24.35 32.46 -27.64
CA GLN A 93 -24.20 33.35 -26.48
C GLN A 93 -23.98 32.56 -25.18
N ASP A 94 -24.68 31.44 -24.98
CA ASP A 94 -24.46 30.57 -23.81
C ASP A 94 -23.08 29.92 -23.81
N VAL A 95 -22.56 29.59 -24.99
CA VAL A 95 -21.21 29.02 -25.14
C VAL A 95 -20.14 30.07 -24.78
N ASN A 96 -20.27 31.31 -25.28
CA ASN A 96 -19.30 32.37 -25.02
C ASN A 96 -19.28 32.85 -23.56
N ASN A 97 -20.39 32.70 -22.84
CA ASN A 97 -20.49 33.07 -21.42
C ASN A 97 -19.99 31.98 -20.46
N ARG A 98 -19.70 30.76 -20.95
CA ARG A 98 -19.20 29.64 -20.14
C ARG A 98 -17.68 29.54 -20.22
N LYS A 99 -17.05 29.27 -19.07
CA LYS A 99 -15.61 28.96 -19.05
C LYS A 99 -15.37 27.61 -19.74
N PRO A 100 -14.27 27.47 -20.50
CA PRO A 100 -13.93 26.20 -21.14
C PRO A 100 -13.65 25.12 -20.09
N PHE A 101 -13.92 23.87 -20.45
CA PHE A 101 -13.53 22.73 -19.64
C PHE A 101 -12.00 22.69 -19.49
N VAL A 102 -11.53 22.47 -18.27
CA VAL A 102 -10.12 22.27 -17.95
C VAL A 102 -9.98 20.96 -17.23
N SER A 103 -9.16 20.06 -17.77
CA SER A 103 -8.79 18.82 -17.10
C SER A 103 -7.80 19.09 -15.98
N VAL A 104 -7.79 18.22 -14.98
CA VAL A 104 -6.82 18.31 -13.89
C VAL A 104 -5.50 17.72 -14.36
N THR A 105 -4.42 18.51 -14.31
CA THR A 105 -3.04 18.04 -14.48
C THR A 105 -2.33 18.10 -13.14
N ARG A 106 -2.06 16.94 -12.53
CA ARG A 106 -1.26 16.83 -11.30
C ARG A 106 0.11 16.26 -11.63
N ILE A 107 1.13 16.85 -11.05
CA ILE A 107 2.52 16.38 -11.14
C ILE A 107 2.95 16.04 -9.72
N ASP A 108 3.25 14.76 -9.48
CA ASP A 108 3.76 14.32 -8.19
C ASP A 108 5.22 14.74 -8.05
N GLN A 109 5.55 15.39 -6.94
CA GLN A 109 6.90 15.87 -6.62
C GLN A 109 7.28 15.41 -5.22
N GLN A 110 8.58 15.47 -4.89
CA GLN A 110 9.10 15.12 -3.56
C GLN A 110 8.78 13.67 -3.11
N VAL A 111 8.77 12.72 -4.04
CA VAL A 111 8.40 11.31 -3.79
C VAL A 111 9.32 10.56 -2.81
N VAL A 112 10.47 11.11 -2.48
CA VAL A 112 11.46 10.55 -1.53
C VAL A 112 11.56 11.34 -0.22
N ASN A 113 10.57 12.17 0.10
CA ASN A 113 10.53 12.91 1.36
C ASN A 113 10.39 11.93 2.56
N ARG A 114 10.76 12.38 3.76
CA ARG A 114 10.62 11.58 4.98
C ARG A 114 9.18 11.10 5.21
N ALA A 115 8.19 11.88 4.79
CA ALA A 115 6.77 11.53 4.89
C ALA A 115 6.36 10.35 3.98
N THR A 116 7.11 10.06 2.92
CA THR A 116 6.87 8.92 2.01
C THR A 116 7.79 7.72 2.33
N MET A 117 8.53 7.79 3.45
CA MET A 117 9.36 6.69 3.90
C MET A 117 8.46 5.52 4.34
N PRO A 118 8.70 4.29 3.85
CA PRO A 118 7.91 3.14 4.24
C PRO A 118 8.09 2.85 5.74
N LYS A 119 7.02 2.36 6.37
CA LYS A 119 7.01 2.02 7.81
C LYS A 119 8.09 1.02 8.18
N SER A 120 8.46 0.14 7.26
CA SER A 120 9.51 -0.86 7.48
C SER A 120 10.93 -0.28 7.57
N LEU A 121 11.12 1.01 7.25
CA LEU A 121 12.38 1.76 7.40
C LEU A 121 12.33 2.76 8.57
N HIS A 122 11.21 2.86 9.28
CA HIS A 122 11.04 3.66 10.49
C HIS A 122 11.52 2.90 11.73
#